data_AF-K0TER4-F1
#
_entry.id   AF-K0TER4-F1
#
_cell.length_a   1.000
_cell.length_b   1.000
_cell.length_c   1.000
_cell.angle_alpha   90.00
_cell.angle_beta   90.00
_cell.angle_gamma   90.00
#
_symmetry.space_group_name_H-M   'P 1'
#
loop_
_entity.id
_entity.type
_entity.pdbx_description
1 polymer ?
#
loop_
_entity_poly.entity_id
_entity_poly.type
_entity_poly.pdbx_seq_one_letter_code
_entity_poly.pdbx_strand_id
1 'polypeptide(L)'
;MGVKGEGRTAITQESARRSTLKAMRDAIIKEKQAGRDYMPVMGIDADVLIVQGTHSCRGADPKVISEFYAEPPVPVQSVAKSVLGKVKMLTKHRWRALLVFGGLNSPLKADEHALRTDGKRDEKLKKLAEAMKNPDDFTRDEVLKLRKGCIRVREDIIQLVKDTLMKESFKVIGSAFETDHQLKALMNQDCIDAVWSTDTKLKKRSPGKFIDQDSESESGIIRSAMRWR
;
A
#
# COMPACT_ATOMS: atom_id res chain seq x y z
N MET A 1 -27.85 -37.71 -22.81
CA MET A 1 -27.91 -36.38 -22.16
C MET A 1 -26.81 -36.34 -21.13
N GLY A 2 -25.67 -35.70 -21.43
CA GLY A 2 -24.56 -35.54 -20.48
C GLY A 2 -24.44 -34.06 -20.12
N VAL A 3 -24.72 -33.73 -18.86
CA VAL A 3 -24.63 -32.38 -18.32
C VAL A 3 -23.18 -31.92 -18.39
N LYS A 4 -22.89 -30.91 -19.22
CA LYS A 4 -21.62 -30.20 -19.24
C LYS A 4 -21.43 -29.52 -17.89
N GLY A 5 -20.49 -30.02 -17.09
CA GLY A 5 -20.03 -29.31 -15.89
C GLY A 5 -19.37 -28.00 -16.30
N GLU A 6 -20.00 -26.89 -15.95
CA GLU A 6 -19.39 -25.55 -16.03
C GLU A 6 -18.13 -25.53 -15.16
N GLY A 7 -16.98 -25.47 -15.81
CA GLY A 7 -15.70 -25.29 -15.14
C GLY A 7 -15.69 -23.95 -14.42
N ARG A 8 -15.83 -23.97 -13.08
CA ARG A 8 -15.60 -22.80 -12.25
C ARG A 8 -14.11 -22.46 -12.32
N THR A 9 -13.75 -21.52 -13.18
CA THR A 9 -12.39 -20.97 -13.26
C THR A 9 -12.13 -20.18 -11.98
N ALA A 10 -11.32 -20.72 -11.06
CA ALA A 10 -10.90 -19.99 -9.86
C ALA A 10 -10.04 -18.79 -10.28
N ILE A 11 -10.57 -17.58 -10.12
CA ILE A 11 -9.82 -16.34 -10.34
C ILE A 11 -9.04 -16.06 -9.06
N THR A 12 -7.71 -16.19 -9.11
CA THR A 12 -6.84 -15.78 -8.01
C THR A 12 -6.83 -14.25 -7.87
N GLN A 13 -6.59 -13.72 -6.67
CA GLN A 13 -6.44 -12.26 -6.47
C GLN A 13 -5.35 -11.67 -7.37
N GLU A 14 -4.31 -12.44 -7.68
CA GLU A 14 -3.23 -12.04 -8.57
C GLU A 14 -3.70 -11.94 -10.04
N SER A 15 -4.54 -12.87 -10.52
CA SER A 15 -5.09 -12.80 -11.87
C SER A 15 -6.08 -11.65 -12.03
N ALA A 16 -6.87 -11.35 -10.98
CA ALA A 16 -7.76 -10.20 -10.93
C ALA A 16 -7.02 -8.85 -10.90
N ARG A 17 -5.89 -8.76 -10.18
CA ARG A 17 -5.02 -7.57 -10.20
C ARG A 17 -4.38 -7.36 -11.57
N ARG A 18 -3.90 -8.44 -12.18
CA ARG A 18 -3.32 -8.40 -13.53
C ARG A 18 -4.32 -7.94 -14.58
N SER A 19 -5.56 -8.43 -14.55
CA SER A 19 -6.60 -8.01 -15.50
C SER A 19 -6.96 -6.53 -15.32
N THR A 20 -7.05 -6.07 -14.08
CA THR A 20 -7.36 -4.66 -13.75
C THR A 20 -6.24 -3.72 -14.21
N LEU A 21 -4.99 -4.00 -13.86
CA LEU A 21 -3.84 -3.17 -14.26
C LEU A 21 -3.68 -3.11 -15.78
N LYS A 22 -3.93 -4.21 -16.48
CA LYS A 22 -3.92 -4.26 -17.94
C LYS A 22 -5.05 -3.42 -18.54
N ALA A 23 -6.28 -3.61 -18.07
CA ALA A 23 -7.44 -2.88 -18.58
C ALA A 23 -7.29 -1.36 -18.41
N MET A 24 -6.82 -0.91 -17.24
CA MET A 24 -6.56 0.51 -16.99
C MET A 24 -5.48 1.08 -17.90
N ARG A 25 -4.38 0.35 -18.08
CA ARG A 25 -3.30 0.74 -18.97
C ARG A 25 -3.81 0.90 -20.41
N ASP A 26 -4.53 -0.09 -20.91
CA ASP A 26 -5.05 -0.09 -22.26
C ASP A 26 -6.07 1.06 -22.47
N ALA A 27 -6.87 1.37 -21.45
CA ALA A 27 -7.78 2.52 -21.47
C ALA A 27 -7.04 3.88 -21.51
N ILE A 28 -5.94 4.03 -20.76
CA ILE A 28 -5.11 5.25 -20.77
C ILE A 28 -4.42 5.42 -22.13
N ILE A 29 -3.84 4.35 -22.68
CA ILE A 29 -3.19 4.39 -24.00
C ILE A 29 -4.20 4.83 -25.07
N LYS A 30 -5.41 4.28 -25.04
CA LYS A 30 -6.50 4.65 -25.96
C LYS A 30 -6.90 6.12 -25.83
N GLU A 31 -7.11 6.60 -24.60
CA GLU A 31 -7.52 7.98 -24.32
C GLU A 31 -6.47 9.00 -24.77
N LYS A 32 -5.18 8.73 -24.48
CA LYS A 32 -4.08 9.60 -24.89
C LYS A 32 -3.70 9.46 -26.37
N GLN A 33 -4.39 8.59 -27.12
CA GLN A 33 -4.05 8.24 -28.50
C GLN A 33 -2.56 7.85 -28.64
N ALA A 34 -2.01 7.23 -27.60
CA ALA A 34 -0.60 6.92 -27.52
C ALA A 34 -0.29 5.61 -28.24
N GLY A 35 0.96 5.46 -28.71
CA GLY A 35 1.44 4.21 -29.28
C GLY A 35 1.48 3.07 -28.26
N ARG A 36 1.57 1.83 -28.73
CA ARG A 36 1.66 0.63 -27.87
C ARG A 36 2.90 0.58 -26.97
N ASP A 37 3.91 1.36 -27.30
CA ASP A 37 5.14 1.46 -26.52
C ASP A 37 5.07 2.50 -25.39
N TYR A 38 3.98 3.27 -25.34
CA TYR A 38 3.74 4.15 -24.22
C TYR A 38 3.58 3.34 -22.93
N MET A 39 4.39 3.70 -21.93
CA MET A 39 4.29 3.15 -20.58
C MET A 39 3.68 4.20 -19.67
N PRO A 40 2.39 4.06 -19.29
CA PRO A 40 1.77 4.96 -18.33
C PRO A 40 2.54 5.03 -17.02
N VAL A 41 2.54 6.20 -16.41
CA VAL A 41 3.17 6.50 -15.12
C VAL A 41 2.12 6.41 -14.03
N MET A 42 2.36 5.55 -13.05
CA MET A 42 1.56 5.44 -11.85
C MET A 42 2.24 6.22 -10.72
N GLY A 43 1.57 7.25 -10.20
CA GLY A 43 1.93 7.89 -8.95
C GLY A 43 1.47 7.02 -7.78
N ILE A 44 2.35 6.80 -6.80
CA ILE A 44 2.08 5.87 -5.71
C ILE A 44 2.33 6.59 -4.39
N ASP A 45 1.35 6.49 -3.51
CA ASP A 45 1.53 6.86 -2.11
C ASP A 45 2.40 5.79 -1.41
N ALA A 46 3.66 6.10 -1.19
CA ALA A 46 4.63 5.16 -0.65
C ALA A 46 4.37 4.85 0.84
N ASP A 47 3.85 5.82 1.60
CA ASP A 47 3.63 5.66 3.04
C ASP A 47 2.53 4.63 3.30
N VAL A 48 1.48 4.64 2.47
CA VAL A 48 0.44 3.60 2.47
C VAL A 48 1.05 2.22 2.26
N LEU A 49 1.96 2.06 1.30
CA LEU A 49 2.60 0.77 1.05
C LEU A 49 3.49 0.33 2.21
N ILE A 50 4.14 1.25 2.91
CA ILE A 50 4.98 0.98 4.08
C ILE A 50 4.12 0.53 5.26
N VAL A 51 3.07 1.29 5.59
CA VAL A 51 2.10 0.92 6.63
C VAL A 51 1.51 -0.45 6.34
N GLN A 52 1.18 -0.73 5.08
CA GLN A 52 0.76 -2.06 4.68
C GLN A 52 1.87 -3.11 4.79
N GLY A 53 3.12 -2.80 4.44
CA GLY A 53 4.25 -3.71 4.64
C GLY A 53 4.44 -4.06 6.11
N THR A 54 4.13 -3.14 7.01
CA THR A 54 4.19 -3.32 8.46
C THR A 54 3.00 -4.15 8.99
N HIS A 55 1.80 -3.99 8.43
CA HIS A 55 0.57 -4.54 9.02
C HIS A 55 -0.22 -5.55 8.16
N SER A 56 -0.05 -5.61 6.83
CA SER A 56 -0.96 -6.28 5.89
C SER A 56 -0.74 -7.77 5.63
N CYS A 57 0.20 -8.44 6.29
CA CYS A 57 0.18 -9.90 6.25
C CYS A 57 -1.04 -10.38 7.06
N ARG A 58 -1.97 -11.13 6.46
CA ARG A 58 -3.03 -11.83 7.20
C ARG A 58 -2.33 -12.87 8.08
N GLY A 59 -2.11 -12.52 9.35
CA GLY A 59 -1.25 -13.24 10.29
C GLY A 59 -0.15 -12.34 10.86
N ALA A 60 0.33 -12.64 12.05
CA ALA A 60 1.58 -12.06 12.54
C ALA A 60 2.67 -12.46 11.55
N ASP A 61 3.15 -11.55 10.68
CA ASP A 61 4.36 -11.85 9.92
C ASP A 61 5.49 -11.90 10.93
N PRO A 62 5.99 -13.09 11.28
CA PRO A 62 6.92 -13.22 12.38
C PRO A 62 8.21 -12.46 12.08
N LYS A 63 8.54 -12.27 10.79
CA LYS A 63 9.77 -11.61 10.34
C LYS A 63 9.75 -10.11 10.58
N VAL A 64 8.66 -9.43 10.22
CA VAL A 64 8.52 -7.99 10.49
C VAL A 64 8.60 -7.73 11.99
N ILE A 65 7.90 -8.55 12.79
CA ILE A 65 7.93 -8.43 14.25
C ILE A 65 9.34 -8.71 14.79
N SER A 66 9.99 -9.79 14.34
CA SER A 66 11.33 -10.16 14.82
C SER A 66 12.38 -9.12 14.47
N GLU A 67 12.34 -8.55 13.26
CA GLU A 67 13.26 -7.49 12.85
C GLU A 67 12.99 -6.19 13.61
N PHE A 68 11.72 -5.82 13.81
CA PHE A 68 11.36 -4.56 14.46
C PHE A 68 11.75 -4.50 15.94
N TYR A 69 11.56 -5.62 16.66
CA TYR A 69 11.85 -5.77 18.09
C TYR A 69 13.19 -6.48 18.36
N ALA A 70 14.08 -6.56 17.38
CA ALA A 70 15.40 -7.17 17.57
C ALA A 70 16.24 -6.37 18.56
N GLU A 71 16.97 -7.08 19.42
CA GLU A 71 17.99 -6.53 20.30
C GLU A 71 19.32 -7.27 20.02
N PRO A 72 20.36 -6.60 19.50
CA PRO A 72 20.42 -5.18 19.11
C PRO A 72 19.52 -4.83 17.89
N PRO A 73 19.22 -3.54 17.66
CA PRO A 73 18.37 -3.12 16.54
C PRO A 73 18.92 -3.56 15.18
N VAL A 74 18.06 -4.09 14.32
CA VAL A 74 18.40 -4.47 12.93
C VAL A 74 17.48 -3.77 11.92
N PRO A 75 17.92 -3.62 10.65
CA PRO A 75 17.05 -3.08 9.61
C PRO A 75 15.82 -3.97 9.35
N VAL A 76 14.64 -3.34 9.22
CA VAL A 76 13.36 -4.04 8.97
C VAL A 76 13.19 -4.37 7.47
N GLN A 77 14.05 -5.26 6.98
CA GLN A 77 14.16 -5.67 5.58
C GLN A 77 12.86 -6.25 5.01
N SER A 78 12.05 -6.91 5.83
CA SER A 78 10.81 -7.54 5.41
C SER A 78 9.80 -6.52 4.87
N VAL A 79 9.76 -5.31 5.45
CA VAL A 79 8.92 -4.21 4.94
C VAL A 79 9.43 -3.73 3.58
N ALA A 80 10.73 -3.50 3.44
CA ALA A 80 11.33 -3.05 2.18
C ALA A 80 11.11 -4.06 1.03
N LYS A 81 11.27 -5.36 1.30
CA LYS A 81 10.99 -6.43 0.34
C LYS A 81 9.52 -6.48 -0.06
N SER A 82 8.61 -6.30 0.90
CA SER A 82 7.17 -6.25 0.64
C SER A 82 6.80 -5.10 -0.29
N VAL A 83 7.30 -3.88 0.00
CA VAL A 83 7.07 -2.70 -0.84
C VAL A 83 7.67 -2.90 -2.23
N LEU A 84 8.94 -3.32 -2.32
CA LEU A 84 9.61 -3.58 -3.59
C LEU A 84 8.87 -4.61 -4.44
N GLY A 85 8.36 -5.68 -3.83
CA GLY A 85 7.58 -6.71 -4.52
C GLY A 85 6.31 -6.14 -5.16
N LYS A 86 5.60 -5.26 -4.45
CA LYS A 86 4.41 -4.57 -4.98
C LYS A 86 4.77 -3.64 -6.14
N VAL A 87 5.86 -2.86 -6.01
CA VAL A 87 6.28 -1.92 -7.06
C VAL A 87 6.79 -2.67 -8.31
N LYS A 88 7.58 -3.74 -8.16
CA LYS A 88 8.05 -4.57 -9.28
C LYS A 88 6.91 -5.22 -10.08
N MET A 89 5.77 -5.48 -9.45
CA MET A 89 4.56 -5.95 -10.13
C MET A 89 4.10 -4.97 -11.23
N LEU A 90 4.21 -3.67 -11.00
CA LEU A 90 3.83 -2.64 -11.96
C LEU A 90 4.71 -2.68 -13.20
N THR A 91 6.03 -2.82 -13.00
CA THR A 91 6.99 -2.97 -14.10
C THR A 91 6.67 -4.20 -14.96
N LYS A 92 6.31 -5.34 -14.33
CA LYS A 92 5.86 -6.55 -15.05
C LYS A 92 4.62 -6.30 -15.92
N HIS A 93 3.80 -5.31 -15.57
CA HIS A 93 2.60 -4.91 -16.32
C HIS A 93 2.82 -3.71 -17.24
N ARG A 94 4.08 -3.33 -17.51
CA ARG A 94 4.49 -2.19 -18.35
C ARG A 94 4.02 -0.83 -17.83
N TRP A 95 4.05 -0.64 -16.52
CA TRP A 95 3.87 0.66 -15.88
C TRP A 95 5.22 1.23 -15.44
N ARG A 96 5.35 2.55 -15.49
CA ARG A 96 6.41 3.27 -14.77
C ARG A 96 5.88 3.66 -13.39
N ALA A 97 6.64 3.41 -12.33
CA ALA A 97 6.26 3.81 -10.99
C ALA A 97 6.98 5.10 -10.58
N LEU A 98 6.23 6.06 -10.04
CA LEU A 98 6.74 7.25 -9.37
C LEU A 98 6.28 7.20 -7.91
N LEU A 99 7.21 6.95 -6.99
CA LEU A 99 6.90 6.83 -5.57
C LEU A 99 6.95 8.19 -4.90
N VAL A 100 5.88 8.56 -4.20
CA VAL A 100 5.75 9.81 -3.48
C VAL A 100 5.70 9.52 -1.98
N PHE A 101 6.61 10.14 -1.23
CA PHE A 101 6.68 10.03 0.22
C PHE A 101 6.14 11.30 0.88
N GLY A 102 5.54 11.14 2.05
CA GLY A 102 5.10 12.22 2.92
C GLY A 102 6.26 13.12 3.32
N GLY A 103 5.97 14.42 3.36
CA GLY A 103 6.85 15.44 3.88
C GLY A 103 6.49 15.81 5.31
N LEU A 104 6.47 17.10 5.59
CA LEU A 104 6.16 17.62 6.91
C LEU A 104 4.68 17.46 7.24
N ASN A 105 4.38 17.23 8.52
CA ASN A 105 3.00 17.27 8.97
C ASN A 105 2.43 18.68 8.76
N SER A 106 1.27 18.76 8.10
CA SER A 106 0.57 20.03 7.95
C SER A 106 0.13 20.54 9.33
N PRO A 107 0.40 21.82 9.67
CA PRO A 107 -0.07 22.42 10.92
C PRO A 107 -1.58 22.29 11.10
N LEU A 108 -2.33 22.26 10.00
CA LEU A 108 -3.79 22.18 9.98
C LEU A 108 -4.34 20.80 10.36
N LYS A 109 -3.50 19.76 10.46
CA LYS A 109 -3.89 18.40 10.88
C LYS A 109 -3.12 17.89 12.08
N ALA A 110 -2.34 18.73 12.75
CA ALA A 110 -1.53 18.33 13.90
C ALA A 110 -2.39 17.66 15.00
N ASP A 111 -3.56 18.22 15.28
CA ASP A 111 -4.49 17.69 16.28
C ASP A 111 -5.14 16.36 15.86
N GLU A 112 -5.46 16.20 14.57
CA GLU A 112 -6.05 14.97 14.03
C GLU A 112 -5.03 13.82 14.05
N HIS A 113 -3.74 14.12 13.84
CA HIS A 113 -2.64 13.18 13.96
C HIS A 113 -2.37 12.78 15.42
N ALA A 114 -2.40 13.72 16.37
CA ALA A 114 -2.29 13.41 17.80
C ALA A 114 -3.41 12.47 18.26
N LEU A 115 -4.65 12.74 17.87
CA LEU A 115 -5.82 11.94 18.26
C LEU A 115 -5.86 10.53 17.65
N ARG A 116 -5.40 10.34 16.41
CA ARG A 116 -5.41 9.03 15.74
C ARG A 116 -4.33 8.07 16.24
N THR A 117 -3.21 8.58 16.75
CA THR A 117 -1.99 7.78 16.94
C THR A 117 -1.81 7.24 18.36
N ASP A 118 -2.49 7.83 19.35
CA ASP A 118 -2.24 7.51 20.76
C ASP A 118 -3.34 6.61 21.37
N GLY A 119 -4.63 6.93 21.25
CA GLY A 119 -5.68 6.18 21.99
C GLY A 119 -5.74 4.66 21.73
N LYS A 120 -5.81 4.22 20.47
CA LYS A 120 -5.92 2.77 20.14
C LYS A 120 -4.62 2.00 20.30
N ARG A 121 -3.49 2.68 20.15
CA ARG A 121 -2.17 2.05 20.27
C ARG A 121 -1.79 1.91 21.74
N ASP A 122 -2.06 2.93 22.55
CA ASP A 122 -1.75 2.92 23.97
C ASP A 122 -2.56 1.85 24.71
N GLU A 123 -3.80 1.59 24.28
CA GLU A 123 -4.57 0.44 24.77
C GLU A 123 -3.89 -0.90 24.43
N LYS A 124 -3.39 -1.06 23.20
CA LYS A 124 -2.65 -2.27 22.80
C LYS A 124 -1.32 -2.41 23.52
N LEU A 125 -0.63 -1.30 23.79
CA LEU A 125 0.61 -1.29 24.57
C LEU A 125 0.35 -1.71 26.02
N LYS A 126 -0.75 -1.22 26.63
CA LYS A 126 -1.19 -1.67 27.96
C LYS A 126 -1.47 -3.17 27.99
N LYS A 127 -2.24 -3.68 27.03
CA LYS A 127 -2.51 -5.13 26.89
C LYS A 127 -1.25 -5.95 26.63
N LEU A 128 -0.30 -5.43 25.84
CA LEU A 128 0.98 -6.09 25.62
C LEU A 128 1.81 -6.14 26.91
N ALA A 129 1.85 -5.05 27.69
CA ALA A 129 2.54 -5.01 28.97
C ALA A 129 1.92 -5.98 29.99
N GLU A 130 0.60 -6.10 30.00
CA GLU A 130 -0.13 -7.10 30.79
C GLU A 130 0.25 -8.53 30.38
N ALA A 131 0.27 -8.82 29.08
CA ALA A 131 0.69 -10.12 28.56
C ALA A 131 2.15 -10.48 28.86
N MET A 132 3.03 -9.48 29.05
CA MET A 132 4.42 -9.72 29.50
C MET A 132 4.52 -9.97 31.01
N LYS A 133 3.55 -9.51 31.81
CA LYS A 133 3.49 -9.74 33.27
C LYS A 133 2.82 -11.07 33.61
N ASN A 134 1.76 -11.42 32.90
CA ASN A 134 0.96 -12.63 33.09
C ASN A 134 1.03 -13.51 31.82
N PRO A 135 2.16 -14.18 31.55
CA PRO A 135 2.36 -14.89 30.28
C PRO A 135 1.40 -16.08 30.09
N ASP A 136 0.88 -16.68 31.16
CA ASP A 136 -0.02 -17.83 31.09
C ASP A 136 -1.44 -17.46 30.62
N ASP A 137 -1.82 -16.18 30.73
CA ASP A 137 -3.13 -15.67 30.33
C ASP A 137 -3.24 -15.40 28.82
N PHE A 138 -2.12 -15.47 28.08
CA PHE A 138 -2.05 -15.09 26.68
C PHE A 138 -1.35 -16.16 25.84
N THR A 139 -1.97 -16.51 24.72
CA THR A 139 -1.31 -17.36 23.72
C THR A 139 -0.19 -16.60 23.01
N ARG A 140 0.81 -17.35 22.51
CA ARG A 140 1.88 -16.79 21.67
C ARG A 140 1.35 -15.95 20.51
N ASP A 141 0.29 -16.40 19.85
CA ASP A 141 -0.29 -15.72 18.69
C ASP A 141 -0.98 -14.41 19.07
N GLU A 142 -1.63 -14.35 20.24
CA GLU A 142 -2.20 -13.12 20.78
C GLU A 142 -1.11 -12.10 21.10
N VAL A 143 -0.02 -12.54 21.73
CA VAL A 143 1.16 -11.68 21.99
C VAL A 143 1.75 -11.15 20.69
N LEU A 144 1.92 -12.00 19.67
CA LEU A 144 2.42 -11.56 18.37
C LEU A 144 1.49 -10.56 17.68
N LYS A 145 0.16 -10.76 17.79
CA LYS A 145 -0.84 -9.83 17.26
C LYS A 145 -0.80 -8.49 17.99
N LEU A 146 -0.64 -8.49 19.31
CA LEU A 146 -0.45 -7.27 20.11
C LEU A 146 0.85 -6.55 19.72
N ARG A 147 1.99 -7.26 19.65
CA ARG A 147 3.28 -6.72 19.21
C ARG A 147 3.17 -6.07 17.83
N LYS A 148 2.56 -6.75 16.86
CA LYS A 148 2.32 -6.22 15.51
C LYS A 148 1.45 -4.97 15.54
N GLY A 149 0.41 -4.97 16.37
CA GLY A 149 -0.49 -3.83 16.53
C GLY A 149 0.15 -2.61 17.20
N CYS A 150 1.30 -2.78 17.84
CA CYS A 150 2.08 -1.71 18.48
C CYS A 150 3.20 -1.16 17.60
N ILE A 151 3.51 -1.81 16.46
CA ILE A 151 4.54 -1.32 15.55
C ILE A 151 4.14 0.05 15.01
N ARG A 152 5.07 1.02 15.12
CA ARG A 152 5.00 2.31 14.42
C ARG A 152 5.97 2.29 13.25
N VAL A 153 5.60 2.94 12.16
CA VAL A 153 6.54 3.22 11.07
C VAL A 153 7.56 4.22 11.60
N ARG A 154 8.81 3.78 11.72
CA ARG A 154 9.95 4.61 12.14
C ARG A 154 10.67 5.18 10.92
N GLU A 155 11.44 6.24 11.12
CA GLU A 155 12.20 6.90 10.05
C GLU A 155 13.24 5.97 9.39
N ASP A 156 13.87 5.07 10.17
CA ASP A 156 14.81 4.07 9.63
C ASP A 156 14.15 3.13 8.62
N ILE A 157 12.88 2.77 8.84
CA ILE A 157 12.09 1.93 7.92
C ILE A 157 11.81 2.69 6.62
N ILE A 158 11.41 3.96 6.72
CA ILE A 158 11.14 4.81 5.56
C ILE A 158 12.41 4.96 4.72
N GLN A 159 13.54 5.28 5.35
CA GLN A 159 14.82 5.43 4.66
C GLN A 159 15.26 4.13 3.99
N LEU A 160 15.16 3.00 4.70
CA LEU A 160 15.49 1.68 4.13
C LEU A 160 14.66 1.37 2.88
N VAL A 161 13.36 1.69 2.90
CA VAL A 161 12.47 1.49 1.75
C VAL A 161 12.88 2.40 0.59
N LYS A 162 13.15 3.69 0.86
CA LYS A 162 13.65 4.64 -0.15
C LYS A 162 14.93 4.14 -0.81
N ASP A 163 15.94 3.77 -0.01
CA ASP A 163 17.23 3.28 -0.50
C ASP A 163 17.06 2.01 -1.34
N THR A 164 16.20 1.09 -0.88
CA THR A 164 15.89 -0.15 -1.61
C THR A 164 15.28 0.13 -2.98
N LEU A 165 14.34 1.07 -3.06
CA LEU A 165 13.68 1.46 -4.31
C LEU A 165 14.65 2.18 -5.26
N MET A 166 15.46 3.10 -4.74
CA MET A 166 16.44 3.85 -5.52
C MET A 166 17.55 2.93 -6.08
N LYS A 167 18.03 1.96 -5.30
CA LYS A 167 18.97 0.92 -5.77
C LYS A 167 18.43 0.10 -6.95
N GLU A 168 17.11 -0.05 -7.03
CA GLU A 168 16.40 -0.73 -8.10
C GLU A 168 15.97 0.23 -9.22
N SER A 169 16.55 1.44 -9.26
CA SER A 169 16.31 2.48 -10.26
C SER A 169 14.87 3.00 -10.32
N PHE A 170 14.09 2.84 -9.24
CA PHE A 170 12.78 3.47 -9.16
C PHE A 170 12.88 4.95 -8.82
N LYS A 171 12.03 5.76 -9.45
CA LYS A 171 11.95 7.20 -9.18
C LYS A 171 11.19 7.44 -7.88
N VAL A 172 11.83 8.18 -6.98
CA VAL A 172 11.28 8.56 -5.67
C VAL A 172 11.28 10.08 -5.56
N ILE A 173 10.19 10.65 -5.05
CA ILE A 173 10.11 12.07 -4.70
C ILE A 173 9.55 12.23 -3.28
N GLY A 174 9.94 13.32 -2.62
CA GLY A 174 9.30 13.78 -1.38
C GLY A 174 8.25 14.83 -1.69
N SER A 175 7.10 14.73 -1.05
CA SER A 175 6.15 15.85 -0.97
C SER A 175 6.64 16.86 0.07
N ALA A 176 6.24 18.13 -0.07
CA ALA A 176 6.55 19.13 0.96
C ALA A 176 5.75 18.91 2.26
N PHE A 177 4.49 18.50 2.11
CA PHE A 177 3.57 18.19 3.20
C PHE A 177 2.89 16.83 2.98
N GLU A 178 1.66 16.82 2.49
CA GLU A 178 0.91 15.57 2.30
C GLU A 178 1.08 15.00 0.89
N THR A 179 1.26 13.68 0.84
CA THR A 179 1.39 12.89 -0.38
C THR A 179 0.19 13.09 -1.32
N ASP A 180 -1.02 13.20 -0.77
CA ASP A 180 -2.25 13.43 -1.54
C ASP A 180 -2.20 14.68 -2.41
N HIS A 181 -1.72 15.79 -1.84
CA HIS A 181 -1.62 17.06 -2.53
C HIS A 181 -0.57 17.00 -3.65
N GLN A 182 0.55 16.32 -3.39
CA GLN A 182 1.60 16.11 -4.38
C GLN A 182 1.13 15.23 -5.54
N LEU A 183 0.48 14.09 -5.25
CA LEU A 183 -0.07 13.19 -6.26
C LEU A 183 -1.13 13.90 -7.13
N LYS A 184 -2.00 14.71 -6.51
CA LYS A 184 -2.96 15.52 -7.24
C LYS A 184 -2.29 16.54 -8.16
N ALA A 185 -1.28 17.25 -7.67
CA ALA A 185 -0.54 18.24 -8.47
C ALA A 185 0.12 17.57 -9.68
N LEU A 186 0.79 16.44 -9.48
CA LEU A 186 1.41 15.67 -10.57
C LEU A 186 0.40 15.20 -11.61
N MET A 187 -0.79 14.79 -11.18
CA MET A 187 -1.84 14.35 -12.10
C MET A 187 -2.40 15.52 -12.92
N ASN A 188 -2.61 16.68 -12.29
CA ASN A 188 -3.08 17.89 -12.98
C ASN A 188 -2.03 18.48 -13.94
N GLN A 189 -0.76 18.16 -13.75
CA GLN A 189 0.36 18.56 -14.60
C GLN A 189 0.71 17.50 -15.66
N ASP A 190 -0.13 16.48 -15.84
CA ASP A 190 0.08 15.35 -16.75
C ASP A 190 1.41 14.59 -16.54
N CYS A 191 2.01 14.71 -15.35
CA CYS A 191 3.23 13.99 -14.99
C CYS A 191 2.96 12.51 -14.63
N ILE A 192 1.73 12.21 -14.21
CA ILE A 192 1.25 10.85 -13.93
C ILE A 192 -0.11 10.60 -14.57
N ASP A 193 -0.38 9.34 -14.92
CA ASP A 193 -1.62 8.90 -15.60
C ASP A 193 -2.65 8.26 -14.66
N ALA A 194 -2.17 7.72 -13.54
CA ALA A 194 -3.00 7.04 -12.55
C ALA A 194 -2.37 7.16 -11.16
N VAL A 195 -3.21 7.01 -10.15
CA VAL A 195 -2.80 7.02 -8.74
C VAL A 195 -3.12 5.69 -8.07
N TRP A 196 -2.15 5.15 -7.34
CA TRP A 196 -2.33 4.08 -6.36
C TRP A 196 -2.24 4.69 -4.95
N SER A 197 -3.38 4.79 -4.28
CA SER A 197 -3.49 5.17 -2.87
C SER A 197 -4.73 4.52 -2.26
N THR A 198 -4.75 4.39 -0.93
CA THR A 198 -5.94 4.00 -0.16
C THR A 198 -6.77 5.21 0.29
N ASP A 199 -6.29 6.45 0.11
CA ASP A 199 -7.08 7.63 0.48
C ASP A 199 -8.19 7.88 -0.55
N THR A 200 -9.42 7.54 -0.15
CA THR A 200 -10.63 7.74 -0.95
C THR A 200 -10.96 9.21 -1.22
N LYS A 201 -10.35 10.18 -0.49
CA LYS A 201 -10.54 11.62 -0.72
C LYS A 201 -9.89 12.09 -2.02
N LEU A 202 -8.85 11.40 -2.49
CA LEU A 202 -8.22 11.69 -3.78
C LEU A 202 -9.21 11.56 -4.94
N LYS A 203 -10.15 10.61 -4.86
CA LYS A 203 -11.21 10.40 -5.86
C LYS A 203 -12.18 11.57 -6.00
N LYS A 204 -12.43 12.31 -4.92
CA LYS A 204 -13.45 13.38 -4.90
C LYS A 204 -12.94 14.70 -5.50
N ARG A 205 -11.63 14.84 -5.65
CA ARG A 205 -10.98 16.15 -5.87
C ARG A 205 -10.37 16.32 -7.26
N SER A 206 -10.39 15.30 -8.11
CA SER A 206 -9.72 15.32 -9.42
C SER A 206 -10.46 14.45 -10.45
N PRO A 207 -10.54 14.85 -11.73
CA PRO A 207 -11.12 14.05 -12.81
C PRO A 207 -10.21 12.89 -13.28
N GLY A 208 -9.46 12.26 -12.37
CA GLY A 208 -8.45 11.24 -12.69
C GLY A 208 -8.92 9.80 -12.50
N LYS A 209 -8.13 8.85 -13.03
CA LYS A 209 -8.37 7.41 -12.87
C LYS A 209 -7.67 6.89 -11.60
N PHE A 210 -8.47 6.42 -10.64
CA PHE A 210 -8.00 5.97 -9.32
C PHE A 210 -8.16 4.46 -9.16
N ILE A 211 -7.14 3.81 -8.61
CA ILE A 211 -7.27 2.45 -8.08
C ILE A 211 -7.59 2.56 -6.59
N ASP A 212 -8.79 2.14 -6.22
CA ASP A 212 -9.16 1.92 -4.83
C ASP A 212 -8.75 0.52 -4.42
N GLN A 213 -8.07 0.37 -3.30
CA GLN A 213 -7.69 -0.95 -2.79
C GLN A 213 -8.69 -1.52 -1.77
N ASP A 214 -9.70 -0.75 -1.29
CA ASP A 214 -10.76 -1.31 -0.42
C ASP A 214 -11.69 -2.29 -1.16
N SER A 215 -11.45 -2.51 -2.45
CA SER A 215 -12.03 -3.62 -3.22
C SER A 215 -11.45 -5.02 -2.89
N GLU A 216 -10.74 -5.20 -1.78
CA GLU A 216 -10.19 -6.50 -1.35
C GLU A 216 -11.25 -7.54 -0.90
N SER A 217 -12.55 -7.23 -1.03
CA SER A 217 -13.63 -8.21 -1.12
C SER A 217 -13.91 -8.56 -2.58
N GLU A 218 -14.23 -9.82 -2.91
CA GLU A 218 -14.62 -10.26 -4.27
C GLU A 218 -15.64 -9.30 -4.93
N SER A 219 -16.49 -8.67 -4.11
CA SER A 219 -17.51 -7.70 -4.50
C SER A 219 -16.95 -6.37 -5.04
N GLY A 220 -15.78 -5.91 -4.57
CA GLY A 220 -15.23 -4.60 -4.94
C GLY A 220 -14.49 -4.62 -6.29
N ILE A 221 -13.77 -5.70 -6.60
CA ILE A 221 -13.08 -5.87 -7.88
C ILE A 221 -14.11 -5.97 -9.01
N ILE A 222 -15.21 -6.69 -8.77
CA ILE A 222 -16.33 -6.84 -9.72
C ILE A 222 -17.05 -5.49 -9.95
N ARG A 223 -17.26 -4.68 -8.90
CA ARG A 223 -17.90 -3.36 -9.05
C ARG A 223 -17.04 -2.35 -9.81
N SER A 224 -15.72 -2.36 -9.61
CA SER A 224 -14.82 -1.54 -10.41
C SER A 224 -14.85 -2.00 -11.87
N ALA A 225 -14.77 -3.30 -12.17
CA ALA A 225 -14.82 -3.79 -13.56
C ALA A 225 -16.18 -3.58 -14.27
N MET A 226 -17.31 -3.61 -13.53
CA MET A 226 -18.65 -3.38 -14.08
C MET A 226 -18.99 -1.91 -14.31
N ARG A 227 -18.28 -0.96 -13.67
CA ARG A 227 -18.50 0.48 -13.89
C ARG A 227 -17.88 1.02 -15.18
N TRP A 228 -17.13 0.19 -15.91
CA TRP A 228 -16.37 0.57 -17.10
C TRP A 228 -16.66 -0.32 -18.32
N ARG A 229 -17.83 -0.96 -18.35
CA ARG A 229 -18.40 -1.54 -19.58
C ARG A 229 -19.43 -0.60 -20.18
#